data_AF-A0A0M3AM20-F1
#
_entry.id   AF-A0A0M3AM20-F1
#
_cell.length_a   1.000
_cell.length_b   1.000
_cell.length_c   1.000
_cell.angle_alpha   90.00
_cell.angle_beta   90.00
_cell.angle_gamma   90.00
#
_symmetry.space_group_name_H-M   'P 1'
#
loop_
_entity.id
_entity.type
_entity.pdbx_description
1 polymer ?
#
loop_
_entity_poly.entity_id
_entity_poly.type
_entity_poly.pdbx_seq_one_letter_code
_entity_poly.pdbx_strand_id
1 'polypeptide(L)'
;MIAVLAALSAALAIAAGAFGAHGASSPQAAEWLRTGGLYQLVHAVGALAIMGVARGPAALLLSGAAVFALTLYAMALGAPKWFGAITPIGGTLMIAGWLWAAWIYWRS
;
A
#
# COMPACT_ATOMS: atom_id res chain seq x y z
N MET A 1 -8.77 3.00 15.16
CA MET A 1 -7.56 2.27 14.70
C MET A 1 -7.31 2.45 13.20
N ILE A 2 -8.26 2.21 12.29
CA ILE A 2 -8.06 2.38 10.83
C ILE A 2 -7.48 3.75 10.47
N ALA A 3 -8.05 4.86 10.95
CA ALA A 3 -7.52 6.20 10.66
C ALA A 3 -6.06 6.40 11.10
N VAL A 4 -5.70 5.90 12.29
CA VAL A 4 -4.32 5.97 12.81
C VAL A 4 -3.39 5.17 11.92
N LEU A 5 -3.75 3.93 11.58
CA LEU A 5 -2.94 3.08 10.70
C LEU A 5 -2.81 3.66 9.30
N ALA A 6 -3.87 4.26 8.76
CA ALA A 6 -3.82 4.94 7.46
C ALA A 6 -2.90 6.17 7.49
N ALA A 7 -2.97 7.00 8.52
CA ALA A 7 -2.09 8.16 8.67
C ALA A 7 -0.61 7.74 8.77
N LEU A 8 -0.31 6.72 9.59
CA LEU A 8 1.04 6.16 9.69
C LEU A 8 1.50 5.52 8.37
N SER A 9 0.60 4.83 7.66
CA SER A 9 0.87 4.24 6.37
C SER A 9 1.18 5.30 5.31
N ALA A 10 0.43 6.41 5.28
CA ALA A 10 0.70 7.54 4.39
C ALA A 10 2.05 8.20 4.70
N ALA A 11 2.38 8.40 5.98
CA ALA A 11 3.68 8.94 6.39
C ALA A 11 4.84 8.02 5.96
N LEU A 12 4.70 6.71 6.16
CA LEU A 12 5.70 5.73 5.72
C LEU A 12 5.86 5.70 4.20
N ALA A 13 4.75 5.80 3.46
CA ALA A 13 4.76 5.85 2.00
C ALA A 13 5.53 7.07 1.47
N ILE A 14 5.33 8.24 2.08
CA ILE A 14 6.06 9.47 1.75
C ILE A 14 7.55 9.29 2.05
N ALA A 15 7.90 8.75 3.23
CA ALA A 15 9.29 8.49 3.60
C ALA A 15 9.98 7.54 2.62
N ALA A 16 9.31 6.44 2.22
CA ALA A 16 9.84 5.50 1.25
C ALA A 16 10.04 6.14 -0.13
N GLY A 17 9.05 6.91 -0.62
CA GLY A 17 9.15 7.62 -1.90
C GLY A 17 10.28 8.65 -1.92
N ALA A 18 10.43 9.43 -0.84
CA ALA A 18 11.51 10.41 -0.70
C ALA A 18 12.89 9.73 -0.61
N PHE A 19 13.00 8.63 0.15
CA PHE A 19 14.23 7.84 0.22
C PHE A 19 14.58 7.24 -1.15
N GLY A 20 13.58 6.79 -1.92
CA GLY A 20 13.77 6.30 -3.29
C GLY A 20 14.42 7.31 -4.22
N ALA A 21 14.09 8.60 -4.09
CA ALA A 21 14.60 9.67 -4.94
C ALA A 21 16.05 10.09 -4.63
N HIS A 22 16.53 9.87 -3.40
CA HIS A 22 17.80 10.45 -2.93
C HIS A 22 18.78 9.45 -2.28
N GLY A 23 18.28 8.36 -1.71
CA GLY A 23 19.06 7.41 -0.90
C GLY A 23 19.06 5.96 -1.40
N ALA A 24 18.37 5.67 -2.50
CA ALA A 24 18.32 4.32 -3.05
C ALA A 24 19.69 3.87 -3.59
N SER A 25 20.03 2.61 -3.33
CA SER A 25 21.31 1.98 -3.73
C SER A 25 21.43 1.68 -5.23
N SER A 26 20.31 1.67 -5.96
CA SER A 26 20.25 1.40 -7.39
C SER A 26 18.95 1.94 -8.00
N PRO A 27 18.89 2.15 -9.33
CA PRO A 27 17.65 2.53 -10.01
C PRO A 27 16.49 1.55 -9.76
N GLN A 28 16.78 0.25 -9.65
CA GLN A 28 15.77 -0.76 -9.36
C GLN A 28 15.22 -0.64 -7.93
N ALA A 29 16.09 -0.37 -6.95
CA ALA A 29 15.67 -0.13 -5.57
C ALA A 29 14.84 1.16 -5.45
N ALA A 30 15.25 2.22 -6.16
CA ALA A 30 14.50 3.47 -6.26
C ALA A 30 13.09 3.22 -6.81
N GLU A 31 12.99 2.42 -7.87
CA GLU A 31 11.70 2.09 -8.48
C GLU A 31 10.81 1.28 -7.53
N TRP A 32 11.34 0.27 -6.84
CA TRP A 32 10.55 -0.48 -5.85
C TRP A 32 10.02 0.40 -4.72
N LEU A 33 10.83 1.31 -4.19
CA LEU A 33 10.41 2.27 -3.17
C LEU A 33 9.33 3.22 -3.71
N ARG A 34 9.48 3.73 -4.93
CA ARG A 34 8.51 4.61 -5.59
C ARG A 34 7.19 3.89 -5.85
N THR A 35 7.21 2.68 -6.41
CA THR A 35 6.02 1.87 -6.66
C THR A 35 5.32 1.50 -5.35
N GLY A 36 6.07 0.99 -4.36
CA GLY A 36 5.51 0.64 -3.05
C GLY A 36 4.88 1.86 -2.36
N GLY A 37 5.57 2.99 -2.37
CA GLY A 37 5.10 4.27 -1.82
C GLY A 37 3.83 4.76 -2.49
N LEU A 38 3.76 4.72 -3.82
CA LEU A 38 2.58 5.14 -4.56
C LEU A 38 1.34 4.34 -4.16
N TYR A 39 1.42 3.01 -4.21
CA TYR A 39 0.30 2.15 -3.84
C TYR A 39 -0.06 2.31 -2.35
N GLN A 40 0.94 2.33 -1.46
CA GLN A 40 0.70 2.53 -0.03
C GLN A 40 -0.03 3.84 0.27
N LEU A 41 0.37 4.94 -0.37
CA LEU A 41 -0.22 6.25 -0.17
C LEU A 41 -1.66 6.31 -0.70
N VAL A 42 -1.88 5.88 -1.95
CA VAL A 42 -3.21 5.90 -2.60
C VAL A 42 -4.23 5.12 -1.78
N HIS A 43 -3.87 3.91 -1.33
CA HIS A 43 -4.78 3.06 -0.58
C HIS A 43 -4.94 3.49 0.88
N ALA A 44 -3.94 4.15 1.49
CA ALA A 44 -4.10 4.78 2.78
C ALA A 44 -5.07 5.96 2.74
N VAL A 45 -4.93 6.85 1.75
CA VAL A 45 -5.86 7.97 1.54
C VAL A 45 -7.25 7.45 1.18
N GLY A 46 -7.35 6.45 0.30
CA GLY A 46 -8.60 5.77 -0.02
C GLY A 46 -9.29 5.18 1.21
N ALA A 47 -8.54 4.52 2.09
CA ALA A 47 -9.07 3.98 3.34
C ALA A 47 -9.59 5.08 4.28
N LEU A 48 -8.90 6.22 4.40
CA LEU A 48 -9.40 7.38 5.16
C LEU A 48 -10.71 7.93 4.57
N ALA A 49 -10.81 7.99 3.24
CA ALA A 49 -11.99 8.52 2.57
C ALA A 49 -13.22 7.62 2.77
N ILE A 50 -13.05 6.29 2.70
CA ILE A 50 -14.19 5.36 2.70
C ILE A 50 -14.50 4.75 4.08
N MET A 51 -13.65 4.90 5.09
CA MET A 51 -13.81 4.18 6.37
C MET A 51 -15.10 4.49 7.15
N GLY A 52 -15.75 5.63 6.88
CA GLY A 52 -17.03 5.99 7.50
C GLY A 52 -18.23 5.21 6.95
N VAL A 53 -18.12 4.70 5.72
CA VAL A 53 -19.22 4.02 5.00
C VAL A 53 -18.88 2.57 4.64
N ALA A 54 -17.60 2.27 4.43
CA ALA A 54 -17.09 0.99 3.96
C ALA A 54 -15.89 0.55 4.82
N ARG A 55 -16.12 0.34 6.12
CA ARG A 55 -15.06 0.02 7.10
C ARG A 55 -14.28 -1.27 6.77
N GLY A 56 -14.97 -2.31 6.30
CA GLY A 56 -14.36 -3.59 5.88
C GLY A 56 -13.39 -3.39 4.70
N PRO A 57 -13.85 -2.80 3.58
CA PRO A 57 -12.98 -2.39 2.48
C PRO A 57 -11.81 -1.51 2.90
N ALA A 58 -12.02 -0.49 3.73
CA ALA A 58 -10.95 0.37 4.21
C ALA A 58 -9.83 -0.42 4.92
N ALA A 59 -10.19 -1.39 5.76
CA ALA A 59 -9.22 -2.25 6.42
C ALA A 59 -8.48 -3.17 5.43
N LEU A 60 -9.18 -3.70 4.42
CA LEU A 60 -8.62 -4.57 3.40
C LEU A 60 -7.66 -3.82 2.46
N LEU A 61 -7.98 -2.58 2.13
CA LEU A 61 -7.09 -1.68 1.38
C LEU A 61 -5.80 -1.42 2.15
N LEU A 62 -5.88 -1.12 3.45
CA LEU A 62 -4.68 -0.88 4.28
C LEU A 62 -3.80 -2.12 4.42
N SER A 63 -4.40 -3.29 4.69
CA SER A 63 -3.64 -4.53 4.83
C SER A 63 -3.01 -4.95 3.51
N GLY A 64 -3.74 -4.87 2.41
CA GLY A 64 -3.22 -5.14 1.06
C GLY A 64 -2.06 -4.22 0.68
N ALA A 65 -2.22 -2.92 0.94
CA ALA A 65 -1.19 -1.93 0.64
C ALA A 65 0.06 -2.09 1.52
N ALA A 66 -0.10 -2.46 2.79
CA ALA A 66 1.02 -2.78 3.67
C ALA A 66 1.80 -4.00 3.16
N VAL A 67 1.12 -5.10 2.82
CA VAL A 67 1.78 -6.30 2.27
C VAL A 67 2.50 -5.97 0.96
N PHE A 68 1.84 -5.27 0.05
CA PHE A 68 2.40 -4.89 -1.24
C PHE A 68 3.66 -4.01 -1.07
N ALA A 69 3.55 -2.92 -0.31
CA ALA A 69 4.60 -1.93 -0.20
C ALA A 69 5.79 -2.41 0.63
N LEU A 70 5.54 -3.04 1.80
CA LEU A 70 6.62 -3.53 2.65
C LEU A 70 7.45 -4.62 1.97
N THR A 71 6.84 -5.43 1.08
CA THR A 71 7.57 -6.41 0.27
C THR A 71 8.53 -5.72 -0.70
N LEU A 72 8.08 -4.66 -1.39
CA LEU A 72 8.93 -3.88 -2.30
C LEU A 72 10.02 -3.12 -1.54
N TYR A 73 9.71 -2.56 -0.38
CA TYR A 73 10.70 -1.88 0.47
C TYR A 73 11.76 -2.85 0.97
N ALA A 74 11.36 -4.05 1.40
CA ALA A 74 12.30 -5.08 1.81
C ALA A 74 13.26 -5.43 0.68
N MET A 75 12.77 -5.63 -0.56
CA MET A 75 13.62 -5.88 -1.72
C MET A 75 14.55 -4.70 -2.03
N ALA A 76 14.07 -3.46 -1.91
CA ALA A 76 14.90 -2.27 -2.09
C ALA A 76 16.02 -2.15 -1.04
N LEU A 77 15.80 -2.70 0.16
CA LEU A 77 16.77 -2.76 1.26
C LEU A 77 17.62 -4.04 1.26
N GLY A 78 17.53 -4.88 0.22
CA GLY A 78 18.40 -6.04 0.02
C GLY A 78 17.78 -7.41 0.32
N ALA A 79 16.47 -7.49 0.56
CA ALA A 79 15.80 -8.79 0.66
C ALA A 79 15.86 -9.57 -0.67
N PRO A 80 15.80 -10.92 -0.64
CA PRO A 80 15.86 -11.74 -1.84
C PRO A 80 14.75 -11.39 -2.85
N LYS A 81 15.09 -11.39 -4.15
CA LYS A 81 14.15 -11.04 -5.23
C LYS A 81 12.88 -11.89 -5.28
N TRP A 82 12.92 -13.12 -4.76
CA TRP A 82 11.74 -13.98 -4.73
C TRP A 82 10.64 -13.46 -3.79
N PHE A 83 10.96 -12.54 -2.87
CA PHE A 83 9.96 -11.81 -2.08
C PHE A 83 8.95 -11.12 -2.98
N GLY A 84 9.30 -10.75 -4.21
CA GLY A 84 8.37 -10.23 -5.20
C GLY A 84 7.16 -11.13 -5.47
N ALA A 85 7.21 -12.42 -5.17
CA ALA A 85 6.05 -13.31 -5.24
C ALA A 85 4.98 -13.05 -4.16
N ILE A 86 5.34 -12.33 -3.07
CA ILE A 86 4.42 -11.89 -2.02
C ILE A 86 3.65 -10.63 -2.45
N THR A 87 4.28 -9.76 -3.24
CA THR A 87 3.68 -8.50 -3.72
C THR A 87 2.30 -8.70 -4.39
N PRO A 88 2.07 -9.70 -5.26
CA PRO A 88 0.75 -10.01 -5.82
C PRO A 88 -0.36 -10.21 -4.79
N ILE A 89 -0.06 -10.78 -3.61
CA ILE A 89 -1.06 -11.00 -2.56
C ILE A 89 -1.62 -9.66 -2.09
N GLY A 90 -0.74 -8.68 -1.85
CA GLY A 90 -1.16 -7.32 -1.50
C GLY A 90 -2.00 -6.68 -2.62
N GLY A 91 -1.60 -6.88 -3.88
CA GLY A 91 -2.36 -6.45 -5.07
C GLY A 91 -3.78 -7.00 -5.09
N THR A 92 -3.93 -8.31 -4.88
CA THR A 92 -5.24 -8.98 -4.85
C THR A 92 -6.12 -8.45 -3.73
N LEU A 93 -5.57 -8.22 -2.53
CA LEU A 93 -6.32 -7.65 -1.41
C LEU A 93 -6.81 -6.23 -1.72
N MET A 94 -5.98 -5.40 -2.35
CA MET A 94 -6.37 -4.03 -2.75
C MET A 94 -7.48 -4.05 -3.81
N ILE A 95 -7.39 -4.94 -4.81
CA ILE A 95 -8.45 -5.14 -5.81
C ILE A 95 -9.75 -5.57 -5.14
N ALA A 96 -9.70 -6.60 -4.28
CA ALA A 96 -10.86 -7.09 -3.55
C ALA A 96 -11.48 -6.01 -2.66
N GLY A 97 -10.65 -5.17 -2.00
CA GLY A 97 -11.10 -4.03 -1.20
C GLY A 97 -11.91 -3.04 -2.02
N TRP A 98 -11.42 -2.63 -3.19
CA TRP A 98 -12.16 -1.70 -4.04
C TRP A 98 -13.43 -2.30 -4.64
N LEU A 99 -13.40 -3.56 -5.09
CA LEU A 99 -14.60 -4.25 -5.59
C LEU A 99 -15.67 -4.37 -4.49
N TRP A 100 -15.26 -4.67 -3.27
CA TRP A 100 -16.18 -4.71 -2.14
C TRP A 100 -16.72 -3.32 -1.76
N ALA A 101 -15.90 -2.28 -1.82
CA ALA A 101 -16.37 -0.91 -1.63
C ALA A 101 -17.41 -0.53 -2.70
N ALA A 102 -17.13 -0.81 -3.98
CA ALA A 102 -18.05 -0.57 -5.09
C ALA A 102 -19.40 -1.26 -4.86
N TRP A 103 -19.38 -2.50 -4.38
CA TRP A 103 -20.57 -3.25 -4.04
C TRP A 103 -21.39 -2.62 -2.90
N ILE A 104 -20.72 -2.09 -1.86
CA ILE A 104 -21.40 -1.38 -0.76
C ILE A 104 -22.07 -0.10 -1.30
N TYR A 105 -21.36 0.69 -2.10
CA TYR A 105 -21.91 1.93 -2.67
C TYR A 105 -23.06 1.67 -3.63
N TRP A 106 -23.02 0.58 -4.40
CA TRP A 106 -24.12 0.22 -5.30
C TRP A 106 -25.42 -0.14 -4.57
N ARG A 107 -25.31 -0.67 -3.33
CA ARG A 107 -26.49 -1.06 -2.53
C ARG A 107 -27.01 0.04 -1.61
N SER A 108 -26.29 1.14 -1.47
CA SER A 108 -26.63 2.24 -0.54
C SER A 108 -27.54 3.26 -1.23
#